data_AF-A0A936UGA1-F1
#
_entry.id   AF-A0A936UGA1-F1
#
_cell.length_a   1.000
_cell.length_b   1.000
_cell.length_c   1.000
_cell.angle_alpha   90.00
_cell.angle_beta   90.00
_cell.angle_gamma   90.00
#
_symmetry.space_group_name_H-M   'P 1'
#
loop_
_entity.id
_entity.type
_entity.pdbx_description
1 polymer ?
#
loop_
_entity_poly.entity_id
_entity_poly.type
_entity_poly.pdbx_seq_one_letter_code
_entity_poly.pdbx_strand_id
1 'polypeptide(L)'
;MITTLVFALTTALVALNSYATLRVLRSVLFKDGQKAAQVVLIWVVPLLGALLVLRVAIDEPMIHKEHFEQVEHTDRIGINGEPTPWSGHHDPSP
;
A
#
# COMPACT_ATOMS: atom_id res chain seq x y z
N MET A 1 7.19 10.07 15.14
CA MET A 1 6.84 11.24 14.30
C MET A 1 5.64 10.95 13.40
N ILE A 2 5.66 9.87 12.61
CA ILE A 2 4.53 9.48 11.74
C ILE A 2 3.22 9.27 12.52
N THR A 3 3.24 8.53 13.63
CA THR A 3 2.03 8.29 14.44
C THR A 3 1.38 9.58 14.94
N THR A 4 2.19 10.54 15.39
CA THR A 4 1.72 11.85 15.85
C THR A 4 1.08 12.65 14.71
N LEU A 5 1.69 12.60 13.52
CA LEU A 5 1.16 13.24 12.32
C LEU A 5 -0.18 12.62 11.91
N VAL A 6 -0.26 11.29 11.87
CA VAL A 6 -1.50 10.56 11.58
C VAL A 6 -2.59 10.97 12.57
N PHE A 7 -2.29 10.97 13.87
CA PHE A 7 -3.26 11.35 14.89
C PHE A 7 -3.73 12.80 14.75
N ALA A 8 -2.82 13.73 14.45
CA ALA A 8 -3.15 15.14 14.21
C ALA A 8 -4.05 15.30 12.96
N LEU A 9 -3.73 14.63 11.87
CA LEU A 9 -4.52 14.67 10.63
C LEU A 9 -5.90 14.04 10.82
N THR A 10 -6.00 12.90 11.49
CA THR A 10 -7.28 12.28 11.84
C THR A 10 -8.12 13.19 12.73
N THR A 11 -7.50 13.84 13.72
CA THR A 11 -8.20 14.78 14.61
C THR A 11 -8.72 15.99 13.84
N ALA A 12 -7.91 16.59 12.97
CA ALA A 12 -8.31 17.70 12.11
C ALA A 12 -9.46 17.30 11.17
N LEU A 13 -9.39 16.11 10.59
CA LEU A 13 -10.45 15.57 9.73
C LEU A 13 -11.77 15.41 10.50
N VAL A 14 -11.73 14.82 11.70
CA VAL A 14 -12.94 14.66 12.55
C VAL A 14 -13.51 16.02 12.95
N ALA A 15 -12.66 16.99 13.31
CA ALA A 15 -13.08 18.34 13.65
C ALA A 15 -13.78 19.04 12.47
N LEU A 16 -13.21 18.92 11.26
CA LEU A 16 -13.79 19.50 10.05
C LEU A 16 -15.15 18.87 9.69
N ASN A 17 -15.26 17.55 9.74
CA ASN A 17 -16.52 16.83 9.49
C ASN A 17 -17.60 17.20 10.53
N SER A 18 -17.19 17.37 11.79
CA SER A 18 -18.08 17.80 12.87
C SER A 18 -18.57 19.23 12.65
N TYR A 19 -17.68 20.16 12.26
CA TYR A 19 -18.05 21.53 11.91
C TYR A 19 -19.01 21.58 10.71
N ALA A 20 -18.74 20.80 9.66
CA ALA A 20 -19.62 20.69 8.50
C ALA A 20 -21.01 20.14 8.88
N THR A 21 -21.04 19.11 9.72
CA THR A 21 -22.29 18.53 10.25
C THR A 21 -23.10 19.59 11.02
N LEU A 22 -22.48 20.33 11.94
CA LEU A 22 -23.13 21.41 12.68
C LEU A 22 -23.66 22.51 11.75
N ARG A 23 -22.90 22.85 10.70
CA ARG A 23 -23.30 23.84 9.70
C ARG A 23 -24.52 23.38 8.91
N VAL A 24 -24.57 22.12 8.49
CA VAL A 24 -25.71 21.51 7.77
C VAL A 24 -26.96 21.51 8.66
N LEU A 25 -26.82 21.09 9.92
CA LEU A 25 -27.94 21.03 10.86
C LEU A 25 -28.53 22.41 11.15
N ARG A 26 -27.66 23.43 11.31
CA ARG A 26 -28.07 24.83 11.54
C ARG A 26 -28.60 25.53 10.28
N SER A 27 -28.40 24.97 9.08
CA SER A 27 -28.89 25.56 7.85
C SER A 27 -30.41 25.47 7.76
N VAL A 28 -31.09 26.58 7.47
CA VAL A 28 -32.55 26.61 7.23
C VAL A 28 -32.88 26.30 5.76
N LEU A 29 -31.86 26.26 4.89
CA LEU A 29 -32.02 26.10 3.44
C LEU A 29 -32.37 24.68 3.00
N PHE A 30 -32.18 23.68 3.86
CA PHE A 30 -32.37 22.26 3.50
C PHE A 30 -33.54 21.66 4.26
N LYS A 31 -34.35 20.87 3.56
CA LYS A 31 -35.37 20.02 4.20
C LYS A 31 -34.70 18.93 5.03
N ASP A 32 -35.38 18.42 6.05
CA ASP A 32 -34.80 17.47 7.01
C ASP A 32 -34.23 16.20 6.35
N GLY A 33 -34.87 15.69 5.29
CA GLY A 33 -34.35 14.57 4.51
C GLY A 33 -33.05 14.88 3.75
N GLN A 34 -32.89 16.11 3.25
CA GLN A 34 -31.65 16.54 2.58
C GLN A 34 -30.51 16.73 3.58
N LYS A 35 -30.82 17.21 4.79
CA LYS A 35 -29.84 17.29 5.88
C LYS A 35 -29.32 15.92 6.27
N ALA A 36 -30.21 14.94 6.42
CA ALA A 36 -29.83 13.56 6.75
C ALA A 36 -28.88 12.98 5.69
N ALA A 37 -29.21 13.13 4.41
CA ALA A 37 -28.34 12.67 3.32
C ALA A 37 -26.96 13.37 3.32
N GLN A 38 -26.92 14.68 3.57
CA GLN A 38 -25.66 15.44 3.65
C GLN A 38 -24.80 15.00 4.83
N VAL A 39 -25.40 14.78 6.01
CA VAL A 39 -24.66 14.27 7.18
C VAL A 39 -24.10 12.88 6.88
N VAL A 40 -24.90 11.99 6.29
CA VAL A 40 -24.43 10.66 5.88
C VAL A 40 -23.25 10.78 4.92
N LEU A 41 -23.31 11.64 3.90
CA LEU A 41 -22.22 11.84 2.94
C LEU A 41 -20.93 12.36 3.61
N ILE A 42 -21.04 13.33 4.52
CA ILE A 42 -19.91 13.89 5.26
C ILE A 42 -19.12 12.78 5.97
N TRP A 43 -19.81 11.81 6.58
CA TRP A 43 -19.16 10.74 7.35
C TRP A 43 -18.82 9.49 6.54
N VAL A 44 -19.64 9.13 5.54
CA VAL A 44 -19.46 7.90 4.75
C VAL A 44 -18.38 8.03 3.70
N VAL A 45 -18.25 9.18 3.03
CA VAL A 45 -17.25 9.37 1.97
C VAL A 45 -15.81 9.18 2.49
N PRO A 46 -15.39 9.75 3.63
CA PRO A 46 -14.07 9.50 4.20
C PRO A 46 -13.82 8.03 4.54
N LEU A 47 -14.83 7.33 5.07
CA LEU A 47 -14.74 5.91 5.42
C LEU A 47 -14.60 5.03 4.17
N LEU A 48 -15.37 5.30 3.12
CA LEU A 48 -15.26 4.59 1.84
C LEU A 48 -13.91 4.84 1.17
N GLY A 49 -13.38 6.06 1.21
CA GLY A 49 -12.05 6.38 0.71
C GLY A 49 -10.96 5.62 1.45
N ALA A 50 -11.03 5.56 2.78
CA ALA A 50 -10.08 4.79 3.58
C ALA A 50 -10.16 3.29 3.29
N LEU A 51 -11.37 2.74 3.15
CA LEU A 51 -11.58 1.34 2.80
C LEU A 51 -11.02 1.01 1.41
N LEU A 52 -11.21 1.89 0.43
CA LEU A 52 -10.68 1.72 -0.93
C LEU A 52 -9.16 1.67 -0.91
N VAL A 53 -8.51 2.63 -0.24
CA VAL A 53 -7.05 2.65 -0.11
C VAL A 53 -6.54 1.40 0.59
N LEU A 54 -7.23 0.94 1.64
CA LEU A 54 -6.87 -0.29 2.33
C LEU A 54 -6.97 -1.52 1.42
N ARG A 55 -8.01 -1.61 0.59
CA ARG A 55 -8.16 -2.70 -0.39
C ARG A 55 -7.03 -2.68 -1.42
N VAL A 56 -6.77 -1.51 -2.01
CA VAL A 56 -5.69 -1.33 -3.00
C VAL A 56 -4.32 -1.67 -2.39
N ALA A 57 -4.06 -1.26 -1.15
CA ALA A 57 -2.80 -1.55 -0.47
C ALA A 57 -2.62 -3.04 -0.10
N ILE A 58 -3.72 -3.77 0.13
CA ILE A 58 -3.66 -5.23 0.38
C ILE A 58 -3.42 -6.00 -0.93
N ASP A 59 -3.92 -5.48 -2.04
CA ASP A 59 -3.79 -6.08 -3.37
C ASP A 59 -2.40 -5.84 -4.03
N GLU A 60 -1.42 -5.27 -3.31
CA GLU A 60 -0.01 -5.35 -3.66
C GLU A 60 0.60 -6.64 -3.06
N PRO A 61 0.57 -7.79 -3.76
CA PRO A 61 1.34 -8.94 -3.34
C PRO A 61 2.82 -8.60 -3.43
N MET A 62 3.50 -8.54 -2.29
CA MET A 62 4.91 -8.87 -2.03
C MET A 62 5.78 -9.22 -3.27
N ILE A 63 5.96 -8.31 -4.24
CA ILE A 63 7.00 -8.44 -5.25
C ILE A 63 8.29 -7.96 -4.59
N HIS A 64 8.84 -8.69 -3.62
CA HIS A 64 10.15 -8.31 -3.06
C HIS A 64 11.02 -9.43 -2.47
N LYS A 65 10.73 -10.72 -2.68
CA LYS A 65 11.59 -11.77 -2.07
C LYS A 65 12.02 -12.96 -2.92
N GLU A 66 11.61 -13.12 -4.18
CA GLU A 66 12.03 -14.33 -4.92
C GLU A 66 13.33 -14.20 -5.71
N HIS A 67 13.80 -13.00 -6.02
CA HIS A 67 15.02 -12.83 -6.83
C HIS A 67 16.35 -12.87 -6.05
N PHE A 68 16.34 -12.75 -4.73
CA PHE A 68 17.58 -12.78 -3.92
C PHE A 68 17.90 -14.18 -3.38
N GLU A 69 16.89 -15.03 -3.15
CA GLU A 69 17.12 -16.41 -2.68
C GLU A 69 17.67 -17.33 -3.78
N GLN A 70 17.34 -17.06 -5.05
CA GLN A 70 17.83 -17.88 -6.18
C GLN A 70 19.32 -17.66 -6.49
N VAL A 71 19.87 -16.47 -6.22
CA VAL A 71 21.29 -16.17 -6.46
C VAL A 71 22.17 -16.81 -5.38
N GLU A 72 21.72 -16.83 -4.12
CA GLU A 72 22.48 -17.47 -3.04
C GLU A 72 22.42 -19.00 -3.12
N HIS A 73 21.28 -19.59 -3.51
CA HIS A 73 21.20 -21.05 -3.66
C HIS A 73 22.00 -21.58 -4.85
N THR A 74 22.11 -20.81 -5.94
CA THR A 74 22.94 -21.17 -7.10
C THR A 74 24.44 -21.11 -6.77
N ASP A 75 24.85 -20.14 -5.97
CA ASP A 75 26.27 -19.99 -5.58
C ASP A 75 26.72 -21.14 -4.66
N ARG A 76 25.87 -21.58 -3.72
CA ARG A 76 26.21 -22.69 -2.80
C ARG A 76 26.28 -24.07 -3.46
N ILE A 77 25.67 -24.26 -4.63
CA ILE A 77 25.79 -25.50 -5.41
C ILE A 77 27.10 -25.53 -6.22
N GLY A 78 27.65 -24.36 -6.59
CA GLY A 78 28.92 -24.26 -7.32
C GLY A 78 30.19 -24.53 -6.49
N ILE A 79 30.10 -24.53 -5.15
CA ILE A 79 31.27 -24.71 -4.27
C ILE A 79 31.53 -26.19 -3.92
N ASN A 80 30.59 -27.11 -4.21
CA ASN A 80 30.68 -28.53 -3.85
C ASN A 80 30.81 -29.51 -5.03
N GLY A 81 31.66 -29.19 -6.00
CA GLY A 81 32.49 -30.23 -6.64
C GLY A 81 32.10 -30.76 -8.02
N GLU A 82 32.07 -29.92 -9.05
CA GLU A 82 32.29 -30.41 -10.44
C GLU A 82 33.27 -29.50 -11.21
N PRO A 83 34.38 -30.04 -11.76
CA PRO A 83 35.22 -29.32 -12.70
C PRO A 83 34.50 -29.16 -14.05
N THR A 84 34.45 -27.93 -14.56
CA THR A 84 33.85 -27.64 -15.87
C THR A 84 34.64 -28.30 -17.01
N PRO A 85 34.00 -28.85 -18.05
CA PRO A 85 34.63 -29.78 -19.00
C PRO A 85 35.43 -29.10 -20.13
N TRP A 86 35.73 -27.81 -20.02
CA TRP A 86 36.30 -27.02 -21.12
C TRP A 86 37.84 -26.92 -21.05
N SER A 87 38.53 -28.06 -20.93
CA SER A 87 39.95 -28.18 -21.31
C SER A 87 40.10 -28.85 -22.68
N GLY A 88 39.48 -28.24 -23.69
CA GLY A 88 39.70 -28.56 -25.10
C GLY A 88 41.13 -28.20 -25.50
N HIS A 89 41.99 -29.21 -25.47
CA HIS A 89 43.37 -29.25 -25.93
C HIS A 89 43.52 -28.64 -27.33
N HIS A 90 44.10 -27.43 -27.41
CA HIS A 90 44.63 -26.89 -28.65
C HIS A 90 46.07 -27.39 -28.81
N ASP A 91 46.26 -28.43 -29.62
CA ASP A 91 47.55 -28.72 -30.24
C ASP A 91 47.31 -29.15 -31.70
N PRO A 92 47.56 -28.26 -32.68
CA PRO A 92 47.77 -28.66 -34.06
C PRO A 92 49.28 -28.75 -34.30
N SER A 93 49.78 -29.97 -34.48
CA SER A 93 51.11 -30.22 -35.03
C SER A 93 50.99 -30.96 -36.38
N PRO A 94 51.88 -30.66 -37.35
CA PRO A 94 51.69 -30.82 -38.80
C PRO A 94 51.74 -32.24 -39.34
#